data_AF-A0A2D6REF9-F1
#
_entry.id   AF-A0A2D6REF9-F1
#
_cell.length_a   1.000
_cell.length_b   1.000
_cell.length_c   1.000
_cell.angle_alpha   90.00
_cell.angle_beta   90.00
_cell.angle_gamma   90.00
#
_symmetry.space_group_name_H-M   'P 1'
#
loop_
_entity.id
_entity.type
_entity.pdbx_description
1 polymer ?
#
loop_
_entity_poly.entity_id
_entity_poly.type
_entity_poly.pdbx_seq_one_letter_code
_entity_poly.pdbx_strand_id
1 'polypeptide(L)'
;MRSLFLSAVSSVLLSVKSSFVLLLLVLTQQSYAQSAADTFTEEHKRWLKEEFAEKHQAIIPKVAVADMFYGCNVVRKTDPVPYQVSQIITKMDKDLLAEKLARCLGDETPQSDSALNFGLVGCFSDQLAKLPKQERAEKMELVERAIARLSRDDRKRSFTKCVTEQAIKYIQ
;
A
#
# COMPACT_ATOMS: atom_id res chain seq x y z
N MET A 1 46.90 -11.95 -55.13
CA MET A 1 47.23 -11.66 -53.72
C MET A 1 46.77 -10.29 -53.19
N ARG A 2 46.63 -9.22 -54.01
CA ARG A 2 46.17 -7.89 -53.51
C ARG A 2 44.69 -7.81 -53.11
N SER A 3 43.80 -8.59 -53.73
CA SER A 3 42.34 -8.49 -53.49
C SER A 3 41.87 -9.11 -52.16
N LEU A 4 42.56 -10.14 -51.65
CA LEU A 4 42.23 -10.79 -50.38
C LEU A 4 42.63 -9.95 -49.15
N PHE A 5 43.68 -9.12 -49.26
CA PHE A 5 44.11 -8.24 -48.17
C PHE A 5 43.19 -7.03 -47.97
N LEU A 6 42.60 -6.46 -49.03
CA LEU A 6 41.67 -5.33 -48.89
C LEU A 6 40.34 -5.74 -48.25
N SER A 7 39.85 -6.95 -48.54
CA SER A 7 38.60 -7.46 -47.94
C SER A 7 38.75 -7.67 -46.43
N ALA A 8 39.85 -8.29 -45.98
CA ALA A 8 40.09 -8.54 -44.56
C ALA A 8 40.25 -7.25 -43.73
N VAL A 9 40.91 -6.22 -44.28
CA VAL A 9 41.08 -4.93 -43.59
C VAL A 9 39.74 -4.18 -43.48
N SER A 10 38.87 -4.28 -44.49
CA SER A 10 37.53 -3.66 -44.46
C SER A 10 36.60 -4.35 -43.47
N SER A 11 36.64 -5.68 -43.37
CA SER A 11 35.86 -6.47 -42.40
C SER A 11 36.27 -6.20 -40.94
N VAL A 12 37.57 -6.08 -40.67
CA VAL A 12 38.09 -5.76 -39.33
C VAL A 12 37.74 -4.32 -38.94
N LEU A 13 37.83 -3.35 -39.86
CA LEU A 13 37.44 -1.96 -39.61
C LEU A 13 35.93 -1.81 -39.36
N LEU A 14 35.06 -2.59 -40.03
CA LEU A 14 33.62 -2.60 -39.75
C LEU A 14 33.30 -3.20 -38.37
N SER A 15 33.97 -4.31 -38.00
CA SER A 15 33.74 -4.98 -36.72
C SER A 15 34.21 -4.14 -35.52
N VAL A 16 35.32 -3.41 -35.67
CA VAL A 16 35.84 -2.51 -34.62
C VAL A 16 34.92 -1.29 -34.44
N LYS A 17 34.36 -0.73 -35.52
CA LYS A 17 33.41 0.40 -35.44
C LYS A 17 32.07 -0.02 -34.82
N SER A 18 31.57 -1.22 -35.14
CA SER A 18 30.34 -1.76 -34.56
C SER A 18 30.47 -2.05 -33.05
N SER A 19 31.62 -2.58 -32.60
CA SER A 19 31.91 -2.76 -31.18
C SER A 19 32.08 -1.44 -30.42
N PHE A 20 32.66 -0.40 -31.04
CA PHE A 20 32.84 0.89 -30.38
C PHE A 20 31.51 1.64 -30.18
N VAL A 21 30.59 1.53 -31.14
CA VAL A 21 29.23 2.10 -31.02
C VAL A 21 28.40 1.38 -29.96
N LEU A 22 28.53 0.05 -29.83
CA LEU A 22 27.85 -0.72 -28.79
C LEU A 22 28.39 -0.38 -27.39
N LEU A 23 29.70 -0.16 -27.24
CA LEU A 23 30.32 0.22 -25.98
C LEU A 23 29.93 1.65 -25.54
N LEU A 24 29.76 2.57 -26.49
CA LEU A 24 29.26 3.93 -26.22
C LEU A 24 27.78 3.96 -25.82
N LEU A 25 26.95 3.05 -26.32
CA LEU A 25 25.53 2.92 -25.97
C LEU A 25 25.29 2.30 -24.58
N VAL A 26 26.19 1.45 -24.09
CA VAL A 26 26.10 0.86 -22.74
C VAL A 26 26.52 1.87 -21.66
N LEU A 27 27.42 2.80 -21.97
CA LEU A 27 27.90 3.82 -21.02
C LEU A 27 26.90 4.95 -20.75
N THR A 28 25.90 5.16 -21.62
CA THR A 28 24.90 6.23 -21.44
C THR A 28 23.70 5.82 -20.60
N GLN A 29 23.56 4.54 -20.21
CA GLN A 29 22.41 4.05 -19.45
C GLN A 29 22.59 4.04 -17.92
N GLN A 30 23.75 4.41 -17.39
CA GLN A 30 24.02 4.33 -15.94
C GLN A 30 23.52 5.53 -15.12
N SER A 31 22.92 6.55 -15.73
CA SER A 31 22.64 7.83 -15.04
C SER A 31 21.20 8.02 -14.53
N TYR A 32 20.36 6.98 -14.49
CA TYR A 32 18.99 7.10 -13.96
C TYR A 32 18.76 6.20 -12.74
N ALA A 33 19.51 6.43 -11.67
CA ALA A 33 19.16 5.95 -10.34
C ALA A 33 19.59 6.97 -9.27
N GLN A 34 19.09 8.20 -9.39
CA GLN A 34 19.16 9.16 -8.29
C GLN A 34 18.04 8.81 -7.31
N SER A 35 18.41 8.13 -6.23
CA SER A 35 17.56 7.91 -5.07
C SER A 35 17.03 9.24 -4.56
N ALA A 36 15.70 9.40 -4.55
CA ALA A 36 15.02 10.59 -4.02
C ALA A 36 15.40 10.92 -2.55
N ALA A 37 16.06 9.99 -1.84
CA ALA A 37 16.53 10.15 -0.48
C ALA A 37 17.64 11.21 -0.28
N ASP A 38 18.39 11.59 -1.32
CA ASP A 38 19.49 12.57 -1.24
C ASP A 38 19.06 14.03 -1.48
N THR A 39 17.77 14.28 -1.70
CA THR A 39 17.25 15.63 -2.01
C THR A 39 16.84 16.45 -0.79
N PHE A 40 16.93 15.90 0.43
CA PHE A 40 16.49 16.57 1.66
C PHE A 40 17.65 16.83 2.62
N THR A 41 17.71 18.05 3.16
CA THR A 41 18.65 18.39 4.24
C THR A 41 18.37 17.53 5.48
N GLU A 42 19.38 17.31 6.32
CA GLU A 42 19.20 16.58 7.59
C GLU A 42 18.17 17.25 8.52
N GLU A 43 18.02 18.57 8.41
CA GLU A 43 16.96 19.32 9.10
C GLU A 43 15.57 18.97 8.56
N HIS A 44 15.41 18.90 7.23
CA HIS A 44 14.15 18.51 6.61
C HIS A 44 13.79 17.04 6.91
N LYS A 45 14.77 16.12 6.93
CA LYS A 45 14.56 14.73 7.35
C LYS A 45 14.10 14.63 8.81
N ARG A 46 14.67 15.46 9.69
CA ARG A 46 14.27 15.53 11.09
C ARG A 46 12.85 16.07 11.26
N TRP A 47 12.53 17.16 10.57
CA TRP A 47 11.18 17.71 10.52
C TRP A 47 10.16 16.71 9.99
N LEU A 48 10.47 16.01 8.90
CA LEU A 48 9.64 14.91 8.39
C LEU A 48 9.44 13.84 9.47
N LYS A 49 10.49 13.42 10.16
CA LYS A 49 10.36 12.41 11.21
C LYS A 49 9.52 12.90 12.39
N GLU A 50 9.69 14.13 12.83
CA GLU A 50 8.98 14.68 13.99
C GLU A 50 7.51 14.96 13.66
N GLU A 51 7.23 15.76 12.64
CA GLU A 51 5.86 16.15 12.29
C GLU A 51 5.06 15.02 11.64
N PHE A 52 5.68 14.26 10.73
CA PHE A 52 4.98 13.22 10.01
C PHE A 52 4.89 11.94 10.85
N ALA A 53 5.97 11.48 11.48
CA ALA A 53 5.94 10.17 12.14
C ALA A 53 5.08 10.19 13.41
N GLU A 54 5.08 11.25 14.21
CA GLU A 54 4.24 11.31 15.42
C GLU A 54 2.75 11.31 15.06
N LYS A 55 2.34 12.17 14.12
CA LYS A 55 0.95 12.22 13.64
C LYS A 55 0.53 10.92 12.97
N HIS A 56 1.40 10.29 12.18
CA HIS A 56 1.15 8.99 11.57
C HIS A 56 0.97 7.88 12.61
N GLN A 57 1.86 7.81 13.59
CA GLN A 57 1.79 6.77 14.62
C GLN A 57 0.53 6.90 15.49
N ALA A 58 0.06 8.12 15.74
CA ALA A 58 -1.15 8.34 16.54
C ALA A 58 -2.44 7.93 15.81
N ILE A 59 -2.55 8.14 14.49
CA ILE A 59 -3.78 7.86 13.75
C ILE A 59 -3.92 6.41 13.31
N ILE A 60 -2.81 5.67 13.10
CA ILE A 60 -2.83 4.28 12.62
C ILE A 60 -3.72 3.38 13.51
N PRO A 61 -3.62 3.43 14.86
CA PRO A 61 -4.50 2.68 15.74
C PRO A 61 -5.98 3.05 15.56
N LYS A 62 -6.30 4.34 15.35
CA LYS A 62 -7.69 4.78 15.13
C LYS A 62 -8.24 4.22 13.81
N VAL A 63 -7.45 4.27 12.75
CA VAL A 63 -7.80 3.72 11.43
C VAL A 63 -8.05 2.22 11.54
N ALA A 64 -7.14 1.48 12.16
CA ALA A 64 -7.29 0.03 12.32
C ALA A 64 -8.58 -0.34 13.07
N VAL A 65 -8.91 0.35 14.16
CA VAL A 65 -10.17 0.13 14.91
C VAL A 65 -11.39 0.51 14.06
N ALA A 66 -11.30 1.58 13.27
CA ALA A 66 -12.36 2.00 12.36
C ALA A 66 -12.67 0.95 11.29
N ASP A 67 -11.64 0.37 10.68
CA ASP A 67 -11.81 -0.68 9.68
C ASP A 67 -12.39 -1.96 10.29
N MET A 68 -11.90 -2.37 11.47
CA MET A 68 -12.46 -3.50 12.21
C MET A 68 -13.94 -3.29 12.53
N PHE A 69 -14.30 -2.11 13.02
CA PHE A 69 -15.70 -1.80 13.34
C PHE A 69 -16.56 -1.80 12.10
N TYR A 70 -16.10 -1.15 11.01
CA TYR A 70 -16.82 -1.13 9.74
C TYR A 70 -17.10 -2.56 9.24
N GLY A 71 -16.07 -3.38 9.09
CA GLY A 71 -16.20 -4.74 8.57
C GLY A 71 -17.08 -5.61 9.47
N CYS A 72 -16.94 -5.45 10.79
CA CYS A 72 -17.77 -6.15 11.75
C CYS A 72 -19.24 -5.75 11.61
N ASN A 73 -19.53 -4.45 11.49
CA ASN A 73 -20.90 -3.95 11.40
C ASN A 73 -21.58 -4.30 10.06
N VAL A 74 -20.82 -4.41 8.96
CA VAL A 74 -21.34 -4.92 7.68
C VAL A 74 -21.92 -6.33 7.85
N VAL A 75 -21.23 -7.18 8.62
CA VAL A 75 -21.62 -8.59 8.81
C VAL A 75 -22.67 -8.73 9.92
N ARG A 76 -22.41 -8.15 11.09
CA ARG A 76 -23.18 -8.39 12.33
C ARG A 76 -24.28 -7.37 12.58
N LYS A 77 -24.25 -6.23 11.89
CA LYS A 77 -25.30 -5.20 11.94
C LYS A 77 -25.68 -4.77 13.36
N THR A 78 -24.69 -4.65 14.24
CA THR A 78 -24.87 -4.25 15.64
C THR A 78 -25.18 -2.76 15.80
N ASP A 79 -24.90 -1.96 14.77
CA ASP A 79 -25.25 -0.55 14.67
C ASP A 79 -26.10 -0.31 13.41
N PRO A 80 -27.27 0.34 13.52
CA PRO A 80 -28.18 0.53 12.39
C PRO A 80 -27.68 1.57 11.37
N VAL A 81 -26.65 2.36 11.67
CA VAL A 81 -26.20 3.44 10.81
C VAL A 81 -25.23 2.91 9.73
N PRO A 82 -25.50 3.17 8.43
CA PRO A 82 -24.64 2.74 7.33
C PRO A 82 -23.47 3.71 7.14
N TYR A 83 -22.54 3.71 8.09
CA TYR A 83 -21.35 4.56 8.04
C TYR A 83 -20.48 4.26 6.81
N GLN A 84 -19.85 5.30 6.25
CA GLN A 84 -18.66 5.13 5.42
C GLN A 84 -17.42 5.09 6.32
N VAL A 85 -16.39 4.33 5.93
CA VAL A 85 -15.12 4.25 6.68
C VAL A 85 -14.53 5.64 6.95
N SER A 86 -14.57 6.53 5.97
CA SER A 86 -14.13 7.93 6.12
C SER A 86 -14.87 8.68 7.23
N GLN A 87 -16.17 8.45 7.42
CA GLN A 87 -16.96 9.08 8.47
C GLN A 87 -16.55 8.54 9.85
N ILE A 88 -16.27 7.24 9.95
CA ILE A 88 -15.81 6.62 11.19
C ILE A 88 -14.46 7.23 11.59
N ILE A 89 -13.51 7.29 10.67
CA ILE A 89 -12.15 7.80 10.96
C ILE A 89 -12.16 9.28 11.32
N THR A 90 -12.87 10.11 10.54
CA THR A 90 -12.78 11.58 10.64
C THR A 90 -13.76 12.21 11.64
N LYS A 91 -14.90 11.56 11.91
CA LYS A 91 -15.98 12.17 12.72
C LYS A 91 -16.29 11.42 14.00
N MET A 92 -16.00 10.12 14.07
CA MET A 92 -16.28 9.36 15.28
C MET A 92 -15.21 9.64 16.33
N ASP A 93 -15.67 9.88 17.55
CA ASP A 93 -14.82 9.93 18.73
C ASP A 93 -14.11 8.58 18.94
N LYS A 94 -12.87 8.62 19.45
CA LYS A 94 -12.03 7.42 19.60
C LYS A 94 -12.62 6.44 20.62
N ASP A 95 -13.15 6.95 21.74
CA ASP A 95 -13.67 6.11 22.81
C ASP A 95 -15.02 5.51 22.41
N LEU A 96 -15.87 6.31 21.76
CA LEU A 96 -17.11 5.82 21.15
C LEU A 96 -16.83 4.73 20.09
N LEU A 97 -15.80 4.92 19.26
CA LEU A 97 -15.42 3.93 18.26
C LEU A 97 -14.95 2.63 18.91
N ALA A 98 -14.13 2.72 19.96
CA ALA A 98 -13.69 1.55 20.72
C ALA A 98 -14.87 0.80 21.37
N GLU A 99 -15.83 1.51 21.94
CA GLU A 99 -17.05 0.94 22.51
C GLU A 99 -17.89 0.22 21.44
N LYS A 100 -18.09 0.85 20.28
CA LYS A 100 -18.83 0.26 19.16
C LYS A 100 -18.13 -0.98 18.61
N LEU A 101 -16.81 -0.97 18.51
CA LEU A 101 -16.05 -2.16 18.12
C LEU A 101 -16.22 -3.28 19.14
N ALA A 102 -16.03 -2.99 20.43
CA ALA A 102 -16.18 -3.98 21.50
C ALA A 102 -17.57 -4.63 21.48
N ARG A 103 -18.62 -3.81 21.32
CA ARG A 103 -20.00 -4.28 21.17
C ARG A 103 -20.18 -5.17 19.93
N CYS A 104 -19.57 -4.80 18.82
CA CYS A 104 -19.69 -5.57 17.58
C CYS A 104 -18.95 -6.93 17.66
N LEU A 105 -17.77 -6.94 18.29
CA LEU A 105 -16.98 -8.16 18.48
C LEU A 105 -17.61 -9.11 19.51
N GLY A 106 -18.37 -8.60 20.48
CA GLY A 106 -18.94 -9.41 21.55
C GLY A 106 -17.81 -9.93 22.46
N ASP A 107 -17.72 -11.25 22.59
CA ASP A 107 -16.69 -11.90 23.44
C ASP A 107 -15.31 -12.01 22.74
N GLU A 108 -15.22 -11.67 21.46
CA GLU A 108 -13.96 -11.72 20.71
C GLU A 108 -13.07 -10.50 21.00
N THR A 109 -11.75 -10.71 21.03
CA THR A 109 -10.79 -9.61 21.19
C THR A 109 -10.45 -8.95 19.86
N PRO A 110 -9.95 -7.70 19.86
CA PRO A 110 -9.44 -7.04 18.64
C PRO A 110 -8.27 -7.78 17.97
N GLN A 111 -7.63 -8.72 18.66
CA GLN A 111 -6.51 -9.53 18.14
C GLN A 111 -6.97 -10.89 17.55
N SER A 112 -8.27 -11.19 17.63
CA SER A 112 -8.85 -12.42 17.07
C SER A 112 -8.77 -12.47 15.54
N ASP A 113 -8.93 -13.66 14.99
CA ASP A 113 -8.95 -13.87 13.55
C ASP A 113 -10.15 -13.21 12.88
N SER A 114 -11.30 -13.20 13.56
CA SER A 114 -12.51 -12.52 13.10
C SER A 114 -12.30 -11.01 13.04
N ALA A 115 -11.75 -10.40 14.10
CA ALA A 115 -11.45 -8.97 14.13
C ALA A 115 -10.46 -8.58 13.03
N LEU A 116 -9.40 -9.38 12.81
CA LEU A 116 -8.46 -9.17 11.71
C LEU A 116 -9.15 -9.22 10.33
N ASN A 117 -10.05 -10.17 10.11
CA ASN A 117 -10.80 -10.29 8.87
C ASN A 117 -11.73 -9.09 8.65
N PHE A 118 -12.42 -8.63 9.69
CA PHE A 118 -13.22 -7.43 9.63
C PHE A 118 -12.37 -6.20 9.29
N GLY A 119 -11.18 -6.07 9.89
CA GLY A 119 -10.22 -5.02 9.57
C GLY A 119 -9.84 -5.02 8.09
N LEU A 120 -9.56 -6.18 7.50
CA LEU A 120 -9.26 -6.29 6.07
C LEU A 120 -10.45 -5.86 5.20
N VAL A 121 -11.67 -6.28 5.56
CA VAL A 121 -12.89 -5.87 4.85
C VAL A 121 -13.07 -4.35 4.90
N GLY A 122 -12.90 -3.72 6.07
CA GLY A 122 -12.99 -2.27 6.22
C GLY A 122 -11.95 -1.53 5.40
N CYS A 123 -10.70 -1.93 5.50
CA CYS A 123 -9.61 -1.24 4.80
C CYS A 123 -9.76 -1.31 3.28
N PHE A 124 -10.05 -2.48 2.72
CA PHE A 124 -10.27 -2.61 1.28
C PHE A 124 -11.56 -1.92 0.80
N SER A 125 -12.59 -1.85 1.66
CA SER A 125 -13.81 -1.07 1.33
C SER A 125 -13.50 0.41 1.13
N ASP A 126 -12.57 0.99 1.93
CA ASP A 126 -12.12 2.36 1.75
C ASP A 126 -11.18 2.52 0.54
N GLN A 127 -10.24 1.59 0.32
CA GLN A 127 -9.35 1.62 -0.85
C GLN A 127 -10.12 1.61 -2.18
N LEU A 128 -11.23 0.86 -2.23
CA LEU A 128 -12.07 0.72 -3.42
C LEU A 128 -13.22 1.74 -3.48
N ALA A 129 -13.30 2.68 -2.53
CA ALA A 129 -14.42 3.61 -2.40
C ALA A 129 -14.60 4.55 -3.61
N LYS A 130 -13.55 4.75 -4.41
CA LYS A 130 -13.61 5.57 -5.65
C LYS A 130 -14.15 4.81 -6.86
N LEU A 131 -14.22 3.49 -6.80
CA LEU A 131 -14.69 2.67 -7.91
C LEU A 131 -16.22 2.69 -8.03
N PRO A 132 -16.78 2.50 -9.25
CA PRO A 132 -18.20 2.26 -9.44
C PRO A 132 -18.70 1.08 -8.61
N LYS A 133 -19.99 1.10 -8.25
CA LYS A 133 -20.59 0.13 -7.33
C LYS A 133 -20.39 -1.32 -7.77
N GLN A 134 -20.57 -1.60 -9.06
CA GLN A 134 -20.42 -2.95 -9.61
C GLN A 134 -18.97 -3.44 -9.51
N GLU A 135 -18.01 -2.63 -10.00
CA GLU A 135 -16.59 -2.97 -9.95
C GLU A 135 -16.09 -3.13 -8.50
N ARG A 136 -16.60 -2.29 -7.58
CA ARG A 136 -16.31 -2.42 -6.15
C ARG A 136 -16.77 -3.76 -5.59
N ALA A 137 -17.98 -4.19 -5.94
CA ALA A 137 -18.53 -5.48 -5.46
C ALA A 137 -17.69 -6.66 -5.97
N GLU A 138 -17.35 -6.67 -7.26
CA GLU A 138 -16.51 -7.71 -7.87
C GLU A 138 -15.12 -7.79 -7.21
N LYS A 139 -14.51 -6.64 -6.92
CA LYS A 139 -13.20 -6.60 -6.25
C LYS A 139 -13.29 -6.98 -4.77
N MET A 140 -14.35 -6.61 -4.06
CA MET A 140 -14.57 -7.05 -2.68
C MET A 140 -14.74 -8.57 -2.58
N GLU A 141 -15.37 -9.21 -3.57
CA GLU A 141 -15.46 -10.67 -3.61
C GLU A 141 -14.07 -11.33 -3.75
N LEU A 142 -13.15 -10.71 -4.51
CA LEU A 142 -11.75 -11.17 -4.58
C LEU A 142 -11.04 -11.02 -3.24
N VAL A 143 -11.29 -9.92 -2.53
CA VAL A 143 -10.74 -9.67 -1.18
C VAL A 143 -11.21 -10.75 -0.21
N GLU A 144 -12.51 -11.03 -0.16
CA GLU A 144 -13.07 -12.07 0.73
C GLU A 144 -12.48 -13.45 0.43
N ARG A 145 -12.35 -13.82 -0.85
CA ARG A 145 -11.68 -15.06 -1.25
C ARG A 145 -10.22 -15.11 -0.82
N ALA A 146 -9.50 -14.00 -0.90
CA ALA A 146 -8.11 -13.94 -0.45
C ALA A 146 -8.01 -14.10 1.07
N ILE A 147 -8.86 -13.38 1.83
CA ILE A 147 -8.92 -13.48 3.29
C ILE A 147 -9.14 -14.94 3.74
N ALA A 148 -10.05 -15.66 3.09
CA ALA A 148 -10.35 -17.06 3.42
C ALA A 148 -9.19 -18.04 3.14
N ARG A 149 -8.23 -17.67 2.26
CA ARG A 149 -7.12 -18.54 1.83
C ARG A 149 -5.79 -18.21 2.48
N LEU A 150 -5.59 -16.95 2.85
CA LEU A 150 -4.34 -16.46 3.39
C LEU A 150 -4.10 -16.96 4.82
N SER A 151 -2.84 -17.22 5.14
CA SER A 151 -2.43 -17.48 6.51
C SER A 151 -2.76 -16.29 7.40
N ARG A 152 -2.87 -16.52 8.71
CA ARG A 152 -3.08 -15.43 9.67
C ARG A 152 -1.97 -14.37 9.59
N ASP A 153 -0.72 -14.79 9.38
CA ASP A 153 0.41 -13.86 9.29
C ASP A 153 0.40 -13.03 8.01
N ASP A 154 -0.02 -13.63 6.88
CA ASP A 154 -0.26 -12.88 5.66
C ASP A 154 -1.37 -11.86 5.83
N ARG A 155 -2.50 -12.27 6.42
CA ARG A 155 -3.62 -11.38 6.72
C ARG A 155 -3.18 -10.21 7.60
N LYS A 156 -2.37 -10.46 8.64
CA LYS A 156 -1.79 -9.42 9.48
C LYS A 156 -0.90 -8.47 8.69
N ARG A 157 0.03 -8.99 7.88
CA ARG A 157 0.91 -8.16 7.05
C ARG A 157 0.10 -7.28 6.08
N SER A 158 -0.89 -7.87 5.41
CA SER A 158 -1.80 -7.14 4.53
C SER A 158 -2.56 -6.06 5.28
N PHE A 159 -3.12 -6.38 6.45
CA PHE A 159 -3.87 -5.43 7.24
C PHE A 159 -2.99 -4.27 7.72
N THR A 160 -1.82 -4.57 8.30
CA THR A 160 -0.83 -3.57 8.72
C THR A 160 -0.46 -2.64 7.58
N LYS A 161 -0.12 -3.20 6.40
CA LYS A 161 0.20 -2.39 5.22
C LYS A 161 -0.96 -1.49 4.82
N CYS A 162 -2.16 -2.05 4.74
CA CYS A 162 -3.36 -1.35 4.32
C CYS A 162 -3.68 -0.17 5.26
N VAL A 163 -3.69 -0.39 6.58
CA VAL A 163 -3.97 0.69 7.55
C VAL A 163 -2.88 1.74 7.60
N THR A 164 -1.61 1.37 7.35
CA THR A 164 -0.53 2.35 7.22
C THR A 164 -0.72 3.24 6.00
N GLU A 165 -1.05 2.67 4.84
CA GLU A 165 -1.34 3.44 3.62
C GLU A 165 -2.58 4.32 3.79
N GLN A 166 -3.61 3.78 4.42
CA GLN A 166 -4.86 4.49 4.69
C GLN A 166 -4.65 5.61 5.70
N ALA A 167 -3.82 5.44 6.73
CA ALA A 167 -3.49 6.48 7.68
C ALA A 167 -2.92 7.73 6.99
N ILE A 168 -2.04 7.56 5.99
CA ILE A 168 -1.49 8.68 5.20
C ILE A 168 -2.60 9.54 4.59
N LYS A 169 -3.70 8.93 4.13
CA LYS A 169 -4.86 9.63 3.55
C LYS A 169 -5.62 10.49 4.57
N TYR A 170 -5.55 10.17 5.86
CA TYR A 170 -6.36 10.79 6.90
C TYR A 170 -5.59 11.70 7.85
N ILE A 171 -4.29 11.88 7.63
CA ILE A 171 -3.46 12.78 8.41
C ILE A 171 -3.58 14.17 7.82
N GLN A 172 -3.98 15.10 8.68
CA GLN A 172 -4.11 16.52 8.38
C GLN A 172 -2.87 17.26 8.86
#